data_AF-A0A2D4Q2G1-F1
#
_entry.id   AF-A0A2D4Q2G1-F1
#
_cell.length_a   1.000
_cell.length_b   1.000
_cell.length_c   1.000
_cell.angle_alpha   90.00
_cell.angle_beta   90.00
_cell.angle_gamma   90.00
#
_symmetry.space_group_name_H-M   'P 1'
#
loop_
_entity.id
_entity.type
_entity.pdbx_description
1 polymer ?
#
loop_
_entity_poly.entity_id
_entity_poly.type
_entity_poly.pdbx_seq_one_letter_code
_entity_poly.pdbx_strand_id
1 'polypeptide(L)'
;MEEDEESDRDIERQNIEELYDYVRHVHQKELHFLKENVQHSALIPVLRPYQSEAVNWMLQRENFRNIPTNDNALHYLWREFITLDGLKLYYNPFTGCIIRDRPVAGPRWPGGILADEMGLGKTVEVLALILSHTRKDVRQDALMLP
;
A
#
# COMPACT_ATOMS: atom_id res chain seq x y z
N MET A 1 -10.82 16.14 35.87
CA MET A 1 -9.40 15.81 35.59
C MET A 1 -9.26 14.35 35.18
N GLU A 2 -9.49 13.35 36.05
CA GLU A 2 -9.40 11.94 35.62
C GLU A 2 -10.51 11.51 34.63
N GLU A 3 -11.75 11.98 34.82
CA GLU A 3 -12.88 11.69 33.91
C GLU A 3 -12.72 12.33 32.51
N ASP A 4 -12.12 13.52 32.44
CA ASP A 4 -11.87 14.21 31.18
C ASP A 4 -10.77 13.50 30.37
N GLU A 5 -9.72 13.03 31.04
CA GLU A 5 -8.65 12.24 30.42
C GLU A 5 -9.11 10.86 29.95
N GLU A 6 -10.11 10.25 30.62
CA GLU A 6 -10.67 8.97 30.19
C GLU A 6 -11.59 9.13 28.98
N SER A 7 -12.40 10.19 28.95
CA SER A 7 -13.22 10.58 27.79
C SER A 7 -12.38 10.85 26.54
N ASP A 8 -11.28 11.59 26.67
CA ASP A 8 -10.39 11.89 25.54
C ASP A 8 -9.74 10.61 24.97
N ARG A 9 -9.32 9.67 25.84
CA ARG A 9 -8.77 8.38 25.41
C ARG A 9 -9.79 7.51 24.68
N ASP A 10 -11.05 7.54 25.08
CA ASP A 10 -12.10 6.75 24.44
C ASP A 10 -12.49 7.32 23.06
N ILE A 11 -12.50 8.65 22.91
CA ILE A 11 -12.68 9.30 21.60
C ILE A 11 -11.52 8.97 20.67
N GLU A 12 -10.27 9.03 21.15
CA GLU A 12 -9.10 8.65 20.35
C GLU A 12 -9.16 7.18 19.89
N ARG A 13 -9.60 6.26 20.75
CA ARG A 13 -9.78 4.85 20.39
C ARG A 13 -10.83 4.65 19.31
N GLN A 14 -11.99 5.30 19.43
CA GLN A 14 -13.05 5.23 18.41
C GLN A 14 -12.55 5.74 17.04
N ASN A 15 -11.81 6.86 17.02
CA ASN A 15 -11.23 7.39 15.80
C ASN A 15 -10.24 6.40 15.13
N ILE A 16 -9.50 5.62 15.94
CA ILE A 16 -8.56 4.61 15.44
C ILE A 16 -9.31 3.41 14.86
N GLU A 17 -10.36 2.93 15.52
CA GLU A 17 -11.17 1.80 15.03
C GLU A 17 -11.87 2.15 13.72
N GLU A 18 -12.46 3.34 13.61
CA GLU A 18 -13.08 3.83 12.37
C GLU A 18 -12.07 3.90 11.22
N LEU A 19 -10.84 4.33 11.51
CA LEU A 19 -9.75 4.35 10.53
C LEU A 19 -9.41 2.93 10.04
N TYR A 20 -9.25 1.97 10.96
CA TYR A 20 -8.96 0.59 10.60
C TYR A 20 -10.06 -0.02 9.75
N ASP A 21 -11.32 0.22 10.12
CA ASP A 21 -12.47 -0.25 9.35
C ASP A 21 -12.50 0.38 7.96
N TYR A 22 -12.27 1.69 7.85
CA TYR A 22 -12.18 2.37 6.55
C TYR A 22 -11.09 1.75 5.66
N VAL A 23 -9.88 1.57 6.19
CA VAL A 23 -8.75 0.98 5.45
C VAL A 23 -9.08 -0.45 5.00
N ARG A 24 -9.66 -1.26 5.88
CA ARG A 24 -10.05 -2.65 5.59
C ARG A 24 -11.07 -2.72 4.44
N HIS A 25 -12.09 -1.85 4.45
CA HIS A 25 -13.09 -1.80 3.39
C HIS A 25 -12.51 -1.37 2.03
N VAL A 26 -11.54 -0.45 2.03
CA VAL A 26 -10.84 -0.05 0.80
C VAL A 26 -10.01 -1.22 0.26
N HIS A 27 -9.23 -1.90 1.09
CA HIS A 27 -8.37 -3.01 0.67
C HIS A 27 -9.17 -4.21 0.12
N GLN A 28 -10.32 -4.54 0.72
CA GLN A 28 -11.17 -5.63 0.22
C GLN A 28 -11.66 -5.40 -1.21
N LYS A 29 -11.80 -4.14 -1.65
CA LYS A 29 -12.19 -3.78 -3.02
C LYS A 29 -11.03 -3.89 -4.02
N GLU A 30 -9.78 -3.79 -3.55
CA GLU A 30 -8.58 -3.84 -4.40
C GLU A 30 -8.07 -5.27 -4.66
N LEU A 31 -8.36 -6.23 -3.77
CA LEU A 31 -7.76 -7.59 -3.75
C LEU A 31 -8.18 -8.55 -4.88
N HIS A 32 -8.72 -8.09 -6.00
CA HIS A 32 -9.33 -8.97 -7.01
C HIS A 32 -8.45 -9.40 -8.19
N PHE A 33 -7.16 -9.04 -8.24
CA PHE A 33 -6.47 -9.02 -9.54
C PHE A 33 -5.35 -10.04 -9.76
N LEU A 34 -4.76 -10.67 -8.73
CA LEU A 34 -3.67 -11.64 -8.92
C LEU A 34 -3.78 -12.84 -7.97
N LYS A 35 -3.68 -14.05 -8.55
CA LYS A 35 -3.58 -15.33 -7.82
C LYS A 35 -2.42 -16.14 -8.41
N GLU A 36 -1.20 -15.66 -8.21
CA GLU A 36 -0.01 -16.45 -8.48
C GLU A 36 0.22 -17.45 -7.34
N ASN A 37 0.81 -18.60 -7.69
CA ASN A 37 1.25 -19.57 -6.69
C ASN A 37 2.56 -19.08 -6.04
N VAL A 38 2.44 -18.50 -4.85
CA VAL A 38 3.53 -17.90 -4.09
C VAL A 38 4.21 -18.87 -3.11
N GLN A 39 3.82 -20.14 -3.10
CA GLN A 39 4.49 -21.17 -2.29
C GLN A 39 5.77 -21.64 -2.97
N HIS A 40 6.91 -21.08 -2.57
CA HIS A 40 8.22 -21.49 -3.06
C HIS A 40 8.74 -22.77 -2.38
N SER A 41 9.47 -23.62 -3.09
CA SER A 41 9.99 -24.90 -2.57
C SER A 41 10.98 -24.75 -1.42
N ALA A 42 11.78 -23.68 -1.43
CA ALA A 42 12.70 -23.32 -0.34
C ALA A 42 11.98 -22.73 0.90
N LEU A 43 10.70 -22.39 0.80
CA LEU A 43 9.91 -21.91 1.92
C LEU A 43 9.32 -23.12 2.65
N ILE A 44 9.95 -23.52 3.76
CA ILE A 44 9.53 -24.65 4.59
C ILE A 44 8.11 -24.48 5.16
N PRO A 45 7.72 -23.33 5.77
CA PRO A 45 6.35 -23.15 6.23
C PRO A 45 5.37 -23.06 5.07
N VAL A 46 4.20 -23.68 5.24
CA VAL A 46 3.09 -23.59 4.29
C VAL A 46 2.32 -22.30 4.55
N LEU A 47 2.17 -21.48 3.50
CA LEU A 47 1.44 -20.23 3.58
C LEU A 47 -0.05 -20.49 3.80
N ARG A 48 -0.64 -19.75 4.73
CA ARG A 48 -2.09 -19.68 4.91
C ARG A 48 -2.72 -18.84 3.80
N PRO A 49 -4.03 -18.99 3.52
CA PRO A 49 -4.69 -18.25 2.46
C PRO A 49 -4.47 -16.73 2.52
N TYR A 50 -4.60 -16.12 3.70
CA TYR A 50 -4.38 -14.68 3.88
C TYR A 50 -2.91 -14.27 3.63
N GLN A 51 -1.95 -15.13 3.98
CA GLN A 51 -0.52 -14.87 3.73
C GLN A 51 -0.24 -14.90 2.24
N SER A 52 -0.83 -15.86 1.52
CA SER A 52 -0.71 -15.94 0.07
C SER A 52 -1.35 -14.72 -0.61
N GLU A 53 -2.47 -14.22 -0.11
CA GLU A 53 -3.11 -12.99 -0.59
C GLU A 53 -2.24 -11.76 -0.34
N ALA A 54 -1.67 -11.63 0.86
CA ALA A 54 -0.74 -10.55 1.19
C ALA A 54 0.49 -10.55 0.28
N VAL A 55 1.09 -11.72 0.02
CA VAL A 55 2.25 -11.85 -0.87
C VAL A 55 1.88 -11.51 -2.32
N ASN A 56 0.73 -11.97 -2.81
CA ASN A 56 0.26 -11.60 -4.16
C ASN A 56 0.04 -10.08 -4.31
N TRP A 57 -0.52 -9.42 -3.28
CA TRP A 57 -0.65 -7.98 -3.25
C TRP A 57 0.72 -7.27 -3.28
N MET A 58 1.70 -7.77 -2.51
CA MET A 58 3.06 -7.24 -2.52
C MET A 58 3.74 -7.42 -3.89
N LEU A 59 3.58 -8.59 -4.53
CA LEU A 59 4.09 -8.84 -5.89
C LEU A 59 3.49 -7.86 -6.90
N GLN A 60 2.19 -7.57 -6.78
CA GLN A 60 1.54 -6.56 -7.61
C GLN A 60 2.21 -5.19 -7.40
N ARG A 61 2.36 -4.78 -6.14
CA ARG A 61 2.99 -3.51 -5.73
C ARG A 61 4.41 -3.37 -6.25
N GLU A 62 5.18 -4.45 -6.33
CA GLU A 62 6.54 -4.42 -6.86
C GLU A 62 6.59 -4.43 -8.39
N ASN A 63 5.63 -5.10 -9.04
CA ASN A 63 5.50 -5.17 -10.51
C ASN A 63 4.79 -3.96 -11.15
N PHE A 64 4.32 -2.99 -10.34
CA PHE A 64 3.53 -1.84 -10.80
C PHE A 64 4.23 -0.91 -11.81
N ARG A 65 5.52 -1.10 -12.09
CA ARG A 65 6.23 -0.41 -13.20
C ARG A 65 5.62 -0.69 -14.57
N ASN A 66 4.89 -1.79 -14.75
CA ASN A 66 4.35 -2.23 -16.04
C ASN A 66 2.87 -1.91 -16.28
N ILE A 67 2.17 -1.30 -15.32
CA ILE A 67 0.75 -0.95 -15.46
C ILE A 67 0.68 0.53 -15.85
N PRO A 68 0.13 0.88 -17.05
CA PRO A 68 -0.04 2.28 -17.41
C PRO A 68 -0.92 2.94 -16.36
N THR A 69 -0.40 4.01 -15.75
CA THR A 69 -1.15 4.81 -14.81
C THR A 69 -2.38 5.36 -15.53
N ASN A 70 -3.54 5.29 -14.87
CA ASN A 70 -4.64 6.16 -15.23
C ASN A 70 -4.19 7.59 -14.88
N ASP A 71 -3.44 8.21 -15.80
CA ASP A 71 -2.77 9.53 -15.67
C ASP A 71 -3.74 10.67 -15.35
N ASN A 72 -5.05 10.40 -15.36
CA ASN A 72 -6.08 11.37 -15.09
C ASN A 72 -6.40 11.55 -13.60
N ALA A 73 -5.89 10.72 -12.69
CA ALA A 73 -6.18 10.87 -11.26
C ALA A 73 -5.31 11.98 -10.62
N LEU A 74 -5.96 12.95 -9.95
CA LEU A 74 -5.25 13.99 -9.21
C LEU A 74 -4.58 13.38 -7.98
N HIS A 75 -3.30 13.72 -7.74
CA HIS A 75 -2.59 13.24 -6.55
C HIS A 75 -3.28 13.73 -5.27
N TYR A 76 -3.35 12.89 -4.23
CA TYR A 76 -4.11 13.17 -2.98
C TYR A 76 -3.73 14.47 -2.26
N LEU A 77 -2.52 14.99 -2.51
CA LEU A 77 -2.06 16.27 -1.95
C LEU A 77 -2.62 17.51 -2.67
N TRP A 78 -3.31 17.32 -3.79
CA TRP A 78 -3.86 18.41 -4.59
C TRP A 78 -5.37 18.38 -4.57
N ARG A 79 -5.96 19.58 -4.59
CA ARG A 79 -7.39 19.81 -4.71
C ARG A 79 -7.64 20.63 -5.96
N GLU A 80 -8.67 20.26 -6.71
CA GLU A 80 -9.14 21.04 -7.85
C GLU A 80 -10.22 22.02 -7.39
N PHE A 81 -10.17 23.26 -7.85
CA PHE A 81 -11.22 24.24 -7.64
C PHE A 81 -11.43 25.11 -8.88
N ILE A 82 -12.62 25.67 -8.99
CA ILE A 82 -13.02 26.53 -10.11
C ILE A 82 -13.32 27.91 -9.54
N THR A 83 -12.70 28.94 -10.11
CA THR A 83 -12.93 30.33 -9.74
C THR A 83 -14.28 30.83 -10.27
N LEU A 84 -14.72 32.01 -9.81
CA LEU A 84 -16.00 32.60 -10.24
C LEU A 84 -16.07 32.89 -11.75
N ASP A 85 -14.92 33.15 -12.39
CA ASP A 85 -14.77 33.33 -13.83
C ASP A 85 -14.59 32.01 -14.61
N GLY A 86 -14.71 30.85 -13.95
CA GLY A 86 -14.66 29.53 -14.58
C GLY A 86 -13.26 28.98 -14.81
N LEU A 87 -12.21 29.62 -14.28
CA LEU A 87 -10.83 29.14 -14.39
C LEU A 87 -10.61 27.96 -13.44
N LYS A 88 -10.14 26.84 -13.98
CA LYS A 88 -9.75 25.66 -13.20
C LYS A 88 -8.33 25.84 -12.65
N LEU A 89 -8.18 25.68 -11.35
CA LEU A 89 -6.92 25.80 -10.62
C LEU A 89 -6.72 24.61 -9.69
N TYR A 90 -5.45 24.40 -9.31
CA TYR A 90 -5.03 23.33 -8.42
C TYR A 90 -4.34 23.91 -7.20
N TYR A 91 -4.76 23.47 -6.00
CA TYR A 91 -4.24 23.92 -4.73
C TYR A 91 -3.69 22.76 -3.91
N ASN A 92 -2.50 22.93 -3.35
CA ASN A 92 -1.93 22.01 -2.39
C ASN A 92 -1.98 22.62 -0.98
N PRO A 93 -2.85 22.13 -0.07
CA PRO A 93 -3.04 22.71 1.26
C PRO A 93 -1.82 22.56 2.19
N PHE A 94 -0.91 21.65 1.89
CA PHE A 94 0.26 21.39 2.73
C PHE A 94 1.43 22.31 2.39
N THR A 95 1.48 22.83 1.16
CA THR A 95 2.55 23.72 0.69
C THR A 95 2.08 25.15 0.45
N GLY A 96 0.77 25.39 0.38
CA GLY A 96 0.21 26.67 -0.01
C GLY A 96 0.31 26.99 -1.50
N CYS A 97 0.83 26.06 -2.32
CA CYS A 97 1.02 26.28 -3.75
C CYS A 97 -0.31 26.26 -4.52
N ILE A 98 -0.45 27.21 -5.45
CA ILE A 98 -1.55 27.27 -6.40
C ILE A 98 -0.96 27.26 -7.81
N ILE A 99 -1.43 26.35 -8.66
CA ILE A 99 -0.97 26.21 -10.04
C ILE A 99 -2.17 26.14 -11.00
N ARG A 100 -1.94 26.55 -12.24
CA ARG A 100 -2.93 26.48 -13.32
C ARG A 100 -2.89 25.13 -14.03
N ASP A 101 -1.68 24.67 -14.34
CA ASP A 101 -1.48 23.39 -15.01
C ASP A 101 -1.78 22.23 -14.05
N ARG A 102 -2.40 21.17 -14.56
CA ARG A 102 -2.71 19.99 -13.76
C ARG A 102 -1.40 19.36 -13.27
N PRO A 103 -1.24 19.15 -11.95
CA PRO A 103 -0.03 18.52 -11.44
C PRO A 103 0.02 17.07 -11.91
N VAL A 104 1.15 16.70 -12.50
CA VAL A 104 1.43 15.31 -12.85
C VAL A 104 1.69 14.56 -11.55
N ALA A 105 0.94 13.49 -11.30
CA ALA A 105 1.27 12.58 -10.21
C ALA A 105 2.66 12.00 -10.49
N GLY A 106 3.57 12.11 -9.52
CA GLY A 106 4.92 11.54 -9.66
C GLY A 106 4.89 10.02 -9.94
N PRO A 107 6.03 9.42 -10.31
CA PRO A 107 6.10 8.00 -10.57
C PRO A 107 5.59 7.22 -9.35
N ARG A 108 4.79 6.17 -9.59
CA ARG A 108 4.40 5.26 -8.52
C ARG A 108 5.63 4.53 -8.01
N TRP A 109 5.86 4.59 -6.71
CA TRP A 109 6.96 3.88 -6.07
C TRP A 109 6.53 2.42 -5.84
N PRO A 110 7.34 1.43 -6.26
CA PRO A 110 7.04 0.04 -6.00
C PRO A 110 7.11 -0.26 -4.49
N GLY A 111 6.35 -1.26 -4.06
CA GLY A 111 6.26 -1.69 -2.67
C GLY A 111 5.09 -1.06 -1.90
N GLY A 112 5.13 -1.18 -0.57
CA GLY A 112 4.05 -0.75 0.31
C GLY A 112 4.35 -1.02 1.78
N ILE A 113 3.33 -0.84 2.62
CA ILE A 113 3.39 -1.08 4.06
C ILE A 113 2.61 -2.36 4.36
N LEU A 114 3.26 -3.33 5.01
CA LEU A 114 2.63 -4.54 5.53
C LEU A 114 2.35 -4.35 7.03
N ALA A 115 1.11 -3.99 7.36
CA ALA A 115 0.70 -3.58 8.71
C ALA A 115 -0.37 -4.50 9.33
N ASP A 116 -0.31 -5.78 9.01
CA ASP A 116 -1.21 -6.78 9.60
C ASP A 116 -0.97 -6.94 11.11
N GLU A 117 -1.96 -7.46 11.83
CA GLU A 117 -1.85 -7.72 13.27
C GLU A 117 -0.62 -8.56 13.64
N MET A 118 -0.15 -8.38 14.87
CA MET A 118 0.97 -9.16 15.38
C MET A 118 0.62 -10.66 15.43
N GLY A 119 1.60 -11.52 15.15
CA GLY A 119 1.38 -12.98 15.15
C GLY A 119 0.84 -13.58 13.85
N LEU A 120 0.46 -12.78 12.85
CA LEU A 120 -0.01 -13.28 11.55
C LEU A 120 1.10 -13.80 10.61
N GLY A 121 2.37 -13.69 11.00
CA GLY A 121 3.48 -14.27 10.25
C GLY A 121 4.03 -13.40 9.13
N LYS A 122 4.03 -12.06 9.31
CA LYS A 122 4.65 -11.08 8.39
C LYS A 122 6.06 -11.45 7.92
N THR A 123 6.88 -12.04 8.80
CA THR A 123 8.21 -12.51 8.42
C THR A 123 8.15 -13.60 7.35
N VAL A 124 7.22 -14.54 7.48
CA VAL A 124 7.02 -15.62 6.49
C VAL A 124 6.53 -15.05 5.16
N GLU A 125 5.63 -14.06 5.20
CA GLU A 125 5.14 -13.35 4.01
C GLU A 125 6.27 -12.62 3.27
N VAL A 126 7.11 -11.89 3.99
CA VAL A 126 8.26 -11.18 3.39
C VAL A 126 9.27 -12.17 2.80
N LEU A 127 9.54 -13.30 3.48
CA LEU A 127 10.41 -14.34 2.92
C LEU A 127 9.82 -14.98 1.66
N ALA A 128 8.51 -15.24 1.64
CA ALA A 128 7.81 -15.75 0.46
C ALA A 128 7.92 -14.78 -0.72
N LEU A 129 7.76 -13.47 -0.46
CA LEU A 129 7.92 -12.42 -1.47
C LEU A 129 9.34 -12.42 -2.05
N ILE A 130 10.37 -12.41 -1.20
CA ILE A 130 11.79 -12.43 -1.61
C ILE A 130 12.08 -13.64 -2.51
N LEU A 131 11.57 -14.82 -2.13
CA LEU A 131 11.76 -16.05 -2.92
C LEU A 131 10.99 -16.03 -4.23
N SER A 132 9.83 -15.37 -4.29
CA SER A 132 8.97 -15.31 -5.47
C SER A 132 9.41 -14.24 -6.47
N HIS A 133 10.04 -13.15 -6.01
CA HIS A 133 10.47 -12.03 -6.85
C HIS A 133 11.97 -11.76 -6.71
N THR A 134 12.77 -12.76 -7.09
CA THR A 134 14.22 -12.64 -7.06
C THR A 134 14.76 -11.77 -8.19
N ARG A 135 15.89 -11.11 -7.92
CA ARG A 135 16.63 -10.34 -8.92
C ARG A 135 17.20 -11.24 -10.02
N LYS A 136 16.87 -10.93 -11.27
CA LYS A 136 17.29 -11.70 -12.45
C LYS A 136 18.75 -11.46 -12.87
N ASP A 137 19.35 -10.37 -12.41
CA ASP A 137 20.69 -9.91 -12.80
C ASP A 137 21.82 -10.45 -11.90
N VAL A 138 21.46 -11.17 -10.82
CA VAL A 138 22.43 -11.80 -9.93
C VAL A 138 22.70 -13.21 -10.44
N ARG A 139 23.96 -13.50 -10.77
CA ARG A 139 24.40 -14.89 -10.96
C ARG A 139 24.08 -15.64 -9.67
N GLN A 140 23.22 -16.65 -9.78
CA GLN A 140 22.99 -17.59 -8.69
C GLN A 140 24.22 -18.49 -8.57
N ASP A 141 25.34 -17.92 -8.15
CA ASP A 141 26.51 -18.68 -7.74
C ASP A 141 26.13 -19.34 -6.42
N ALA A 142 25.57 -20.55 -6.55
CA ALA A 142 25.39 -21.57 -5.53
C ALA A 142 25.26 -21.02 -4.11
N LEU A 143 24.04 -20.62 -3.72
CA LEU A 143 23.62 -20.64 -2.31
C LEU A 143 23.53 -22.10 -1.86
N MET A 144 24.67 -22.80 -1.86
CA MET A 144 24.87 -24.02 -1.09
C MET A 144 25.02 -23.54 0.36
N LEU A 145 23.90 -23.55 1.09
CA LEU A 145 23.99 -23.67 2.54
C LEU A 145 24.73 -25.00 2.83
N PRO A 146 25.64 -25.04 3.80
CA PRO A 146 26.42 -26.23 4.14
C PRO A 146 25.56 -27.41 4.57
#